data_AF-A0A7S0R7V8-F1
#
_entry.id   AF-A0A7S0R7V8-F1
#
_cell.length_a   1.000
_cell.length_b   1.000
_cell.length_c   1.000
_cell.angle_alpha   90.00
_cell.angle_beta   90.00
_cell.angle_gamma   90.00
#
_symmetry.space_group_name_H-M   'P 1'
#
loop_
_entity.id
_entity.type
_entity.pdbx_description
1 polymer ?
#
loop_
_entity_poly.entity_id
_entity_poly.type
_entity_poly.pdbx_seq_one_letter_code
_entity_poly.pdbx_strand_id
1 'polypeptide(L)'
;VEWQGGLFDRGTWIESQAGWARTVVTGRARLGGLPVGVIAVETATVERTQPADPGMPDSSELTVPQAGQVWYPDSAAKTAAAMEEFGLEGLPLVVLANWRGFSGGQRDLFDGVLQAG
;
A
#
# COMPACT_ATOMS: atom_id res chain seq x y z
N VAL A 1 29.93 1.63 -4.22
CA VAL A 1 28.85 0.89 -4.91
C VAL A 1 28.29 1.83 -5.96
N GLU A 2 28.28 1.42 -7.23
CA GLU A 2 27.70 2.21 -8.31
C GLU A 2 26.16 2.19 -8.20
N TRP A 3 25.51 3.31 -8.55
CA TRP A 3 24.05 3.41 -8.48
C TRP A 3 23.42 2.62 -9.63
N GLN A 4 22.45 1.75 -9.32
CA GLN A 4 21.66 1.05 -10.31
C GLN A 4 20.37 1.82 -10.60
N GLY A 5 20.08 2.06 -11.87
CA GLY A 5 18.90 2.81 -12.28
C GLY A 5 17.60 2.07 -12.02
N GLY A 6 16.58 2.83 -11.59
CA GLY A 6 15.19 2.36 -11.49
C GLY A 6 14.33 2.86 -12.65
N LEU A 7 13.00 2.67 -12.54
CA LEU A 7 12.03 3.09 -13.56
C LEU A 7 11.84 4.61 -13.62
N PHE A 8 11.85 5.28 -12.46
CA PHE A 8 11.60 6.72 -12.35
C PHE A 8 12.89 7.53 -12.28
N ASP A 9 12.76 8.82 -12.55
CA ASP A 9 13.89 9.77 -12.54
C ASP A 9 14.57 9.76 -11.17
N ARG A 10 15.91 9.70 -11.18
CA ARG A 10 16.73 9.56 -9.97
C ARG A 10 16.42 10.66 -8.95
N GLY A 11 16.13 10.25 -7.71
CA GLY A 11 15.91 11.16 -6.59
C GLY A 11 14.53 11.84 -6.57
N THR A 12 13.60 11.42 -7.43
CA THR A 12 12.25 12.02 -7.50
C THR A 12 11.18 11.24 -6.76
N TRP A 13 11.46 9.99 -6.37
CA TRP A 13 10.54 9.15 -5.59
C TRP A 13 10.30 9.73 -4.20
N ILE A 14 9.03 9.93 -3.86
CA ILE A 14 8.56 10.31 -2.53
C ILE A 14 7.40 9.38 -2.18
N GLU A 15 7.61 8.50 -1.21
CA GLU A 15 6.60 7.55 -0.75
C GLU A 15 5.56 8.24 0.16
N SER A 16 4.30 7.87 -0.03
CA SER A 16 3.15 8.29 0.77
C SER A 16 2.72 7.17 1.70
N GLN A 17 2.44 7.49 2.97
CA GLN A 17 1.88 6.54 3.94
C GLN A 17 2.69 5.23 4.07
N ALA A 18 4.02 5.31 4.03
CA ALA A 18 4.93 4.15 4.04
C ALA A 18 4.75 3.21 5.26
N GLY A 19 4.27 3.75 6.39
CA GLY A 19 4.04 2.97 7.61
C GLY A 19 2.73 2.18 7.64
N TRP A 20 1.79 2.44 6.71
CA TRP A 20 0.46 1.84 6.72
C TRP A 20 0.22 0.98 5.47
N ALA A 21 -0.50 -0.13 5.66
CA ALA A 21 -0.90 -1.08 4.62
C ALA A 21 0.25 -1.44 3.65
N ARG A 22 1.31 -2.02 4.23
CA ARG A 22 2.62 -2.18 3.58
C ARG A 22 2.65 -3.19 2.43
N THR A 23 1.55 -3.92 2.17
CA THR A 23 1.42 -4.75 0.96
C THR A 23 1.27 -3.92 -0.31
N VAL A 24 0.96 -2.62 -0.19
CA VAL A 24 0.89 -1.66 -1.30
C VAL A 24 1.76 -0.44 -0.98
N VAL A 25 2.57 -0.07 -1.96
CA VAL A 25 3.43 1.12 -1.93
C VAL A 25 2.78 2.20 -2.79
N THR A 26 2.55 3.38 -2.24
CA THR A 26 1.98 4.52 -2.97
C THR A 26 2.92 5.71 -2.86
N GLY A 27 2.96 6.57 -3.86
CA GLY A 27 3.86 7.71 -3.83
C GLY A 27 3.82 8.54 -5.10
N ARG A 28 4.70 9.54 -5.15
CA ARG A 28 4.89 10.44 -6.28
C ARG A 28 6.29 10.27 -6.84
N ALA A 29 6.40 10.41 -8.15
CA ALA A 29 7.67 10.35 -8.85
C ALA A 29 7.66 11.27 -10.07
N ARG A 30 8.80 11.36 -10.77
CA ARG A 30 8.85 11.88 -12.14
C ARG A 30 9.25 10.79 -13.12
N LEU A 31 8.64 10.81 -14.29
CA LEU A 31 8.97 9.97 -15.43
C LEU A 31 9.32 10.88 -16.62
N GLY A 32 10.61 11.02 -16.94
CA GLY A 32 11.03 11.96 -17.99
C GLY A 32 10.67 13.41 -17.68
N GLY A 33 10.70 13.80 -16.40
CA GLY A 33 10.33 15.12 -15.91
C GLY A 33 8.83 15.31 -15.59
N LEU A 34 7.95 14.44 -16.10
CA LEU A 34 6.50 14.52 -15.85
C LEU A 34 6.16 13.99 -14.45
N PRO A 35 5.49 14.77 -13.59
CA PRO A 35 5.06 14.29 -12.28
C PRO A 35 3.94 13.24 -12.44
N VAL A 36 4.04 12.14 -11.71
CA VAL A 36 3.07 11.04 -11.74
C VAL A 36 2.77 10.53 -10.33
N GLY A 37 1.53 10.11 -10.12
CA GLY A 37 1.15 9.27 -8.98
C GLY A 37 1.46 7.81 -9.28
N VAL A 38 1.96 7.08 -8.29
CA VAL A 38 2.44 5.71 -8.48
C VAL A 38 1.83 4.80 -7.42
N ILE A 39 1.37 3.64 -7.85
CA ILE A 39 0.95 2.53 -7.00
C ILE A 39 1.73 1.29 -7.41
N ALA A 40 2.40 0.66 -6.45
CA ALA A 40 3.18 -0.55 -6.64
C ALA A 40 2.85 -1.58 -5.55
N VAL A 41 3.23 -2.83 -5.80
CA VAL A 41 2.82 -3.97 -4.97
C VAL A 41 4.04 -4.59 -4.30
N GLU A 42 3.98 -4.76 -2.98
CA GLU A 42 4.99 -5.50 -2.24
C GLU A 42 4.83 -7.00 -2.52
N THR A 43 5.95 -7.67 -2.74
CA THR A 43 6.01 -9.11 -3.07
C THR A 43 6.42 -9.97 -1.89
N ALA A 44 7.17 -9.40 -0.94
CA ALA A 44 7.51 -10.06 0.32
C ALA A 44 6.30 -10.13 1.25
N THR A 45 6.33 -11.07 2.19
CA THR A 45 5.38 -11.06 3.31
C THR A 45 5.71 -9.90 4.23
N VAL A 46 4.71 -9.13 4.61
CA VAL A 46 4.85 -8.00 5.54
C VAL A 46 4.15 -8.31 6.84
N GLU A 47 4.73 -7.89 7.95
CA GLU A 47 4.09 -8.04 9.26
C GLU A 47 3.19 -6.83 9.53
N ARG A 48 1.94 -7.03 9.92
CA ARG A 48 1.07 -5.94 10.39
C ARG A 48 1.00 -5.99 11.90
N THR A 49 1.55 -4.96 12.55
CA THR A 49 1.46 -4.81 14.00
C THR A 49 0.19 -4.06 14.37
N GLN A 50 -0.71 -4.73 15.08
CA GLN A 50 -1.86 -4.13 15.75
C GLN A 50 -1.46 -3.83 17.20
N PRO A 51 -1.44 -2.54 17.62
CA PRO A 51 -1.10 -2.17 18.98
C PRO A 51 -2.16 -2.69 19.96
N ALA A 52 -1.74 -2.92 21.21
CA ALA A 52 -2.66 -3.20 22.29
C ALA A 52 -3.59 -1.99 22.54
N ASP A 53 -4.84 -2.26 22.89
CA ASP A 53 -5.82 -1.24 23.27
C ASP A 53 -5.69 -0.93 24.77
N PRO A 54 -5.29 0.30 25.17
CA PRO A 54 -5.17 0.68 26.57
C PRO A 54 -6.51 0.63 27.34
N GLY A 55 -7.65 0.70 26.65
CA GLY A 55 -8.98 0.63 27.24
C GLY A 55 -9.47 -0.80 27.54
N MET A 56 -8.73 -1.81 27.07
CA MET A 56 -9.09 -3.22 27.19
C MET A 56 -7.95 -3.99 27.89
N PRO A 57 -8.10 -4.31 29.20
CA PRO A 57 -7.00 -4.86 30.02
C PRO A 57 -6.40 -6.19 29.53
N ASP A 58 -7.17 -6.98 28.78
CA ASP A 58 -6.77 -8.25 28.18
C ASP A 58 -6.21 -8.09 26.75
N SER A 59 -6.12 -6.87 26.24
CA SER A 59 -5.54 -6.59 24.93
C SER A 59 -4.01 -6.71 24.97
N SER A 60 -3.46 -7.34 23.95
CA SER A 60 -2.02 -7.44 23.71
C SER A 60 -1.69 -7.02 22.29
N GLU A 61 -0.44 -6.61 22.06
CA GLU A 61 0.05 -6.37 20.71
C GLU A 61 -0.03 -7.66 19.88
N LEU A 62 -0.59 -7.55 18.67
CA LEU A 62 -0.73 -8.66 17.74
C LEU A 62 0.06 -8.35 16.48
N THR A 63 0.91 -9.29 16.07
CA THR A 63 1.61 -9.20 14.78
C THR A 63 0.99 -10.22 13.82
N VAL A 64 0.45 -9.74 12.71
CA VAL A 64 -0.26 -10.55 11.72
C VAL A 64 0.50 -10.53 10.39
N PRO A 65 0.97 -11.68 9.88
CA PRO A 65 1.61 -11.73 8.58
C PRO A 65 0.59 -11.51 7.46
N GLN A 66 0.93 -10.63 6.52
CA GLN A 66 0.19 -10.36 5.29
C GLN A 66 1.03 -10.77 4.09
N ALA A 67 0.50 -11.65 3.26
CA ALA A 67 1.19 -12.09 2.06
C ALA A 67 1.33 -10.92 1.06
N GLY A 68 2.49 -10.79 0.44
CA GLY A 68 2.68 -9.90 -0.69
C GLY A 68 1.75 -10.28 -1.86
N GLN A 69 1.55 -9.35 -2.79
CA GLN A 69 0.69 -9.53 -3.96
C GLN A 69 -0.80 -9.74 -3.64
N VAL A 70 -1.26 -9.38 -2.45
CA VAL A 70 -2.67 -9.54 -2.04
C VAL A 70 -3.22 -8.21 -1.50
N TRP A 71 -4.43 -7.87 -1.91
CA TRP A 71 -5.18 -6.77 -1.29
C TRP A 71 -5.93 -7.26 -0.04
N TYR A 72 -5.53 -6.72 1.10
CA TYR A 72 -6.23 -6.74 2.38
C TYR A 72 -7.10 -5.48 2.54
N PRO A 73 -8.07 -5.44 3.49
CA PRO A 73 -8.94 -4.27 3.68
C PRO A 73 -8.18 -2.93 3.79
N ASP A 74 -7.07 -2.91 4.52
CA ASP A 74 -6.22 -1.74 4.70
C ASP A 74 -5.52 -1.31 3.39
N SER A 75 -4.97 -2.26 2.64
CA SER A 75 -4.28 -1.99 1.38
C SER A 75 -5.21 -1.64 0.23
N ALA A 76 -6.42 -2.20 0.21
CA ALA A 76 -7.47 -1.80 -0.72
C ALA A 76 -7.88 -0.34 -0.44
N ALA A 77 -8.14 0.00 0.82
CA ALA A 77 -8.44 1.37 1.24
C ALA A 77 -7.28 2.35 0.92
N LYS A 78 -6.03 1.97 1.16
CA LYS A 78 -4.84 2.77 0.81
C LYS A 78 -4.74 3.02 -0.70
N THR A 79 -5.03 1.99 -1.51
CA THR A 79 -5.03 2.08 -2.96
C THR A 79 -6.10 3.07 -3.43
N ALA A 80 -7.33 2.93 -2.94
CA ALA A 80 -8.44 3.81 -3.28
C ALA A 80 -8.16 5.27 -2.86
N ALA A 81 -7.70 5.48 -1.64
CA ALA A 81 -7.35 6.81 -1.13
C ALA A 81 -6.24 7.48 -1.96
N ALA A 82 -5.21 6.72 -2.36
CA ALA A 82 -4.15 7.25 -3.22
C ALA A 82 -4.68 7.62 -4.61
N MET A 83 -5.55 6.80 -5.21
CA MET A 83 -6.16 7.10 -6.50
C MET A 83 -7.00 8.37 -6.45
N GLU A 84 -7.79 8.57 -5.39
CA GLU A 84 -8.56 9.79 -5.17
C GLU A 84 -7.66 11.01 -5.00
N GLU A 85 -6.62 10.90 -4.15
CA GLU A 85 -5.65 11.98 -3.90
C GLU A 85 -4.94 12.41 -5.20
N PHE A 86 -4.44 11.46 -5.99
CA PHE A 86 -3.81 11.76 -7.27
C PHE A 86 -4.78 12.34 -8.29
N GLY A 87 -6.04 11.91 -8.26
CA GLY A 87 -7.11 12.48 -9.07
C GLY A 87 -7.38 13.95 -8.74
N LEU A 88 -7.41 14.30 -7.44
CA LEU A 88 -7.56 15.68 -6.98
C LEU A 88 -6.36 16.56 -7.34
N GLU A 89 -5.16 15.99 -7.38
CA GLU A 89 -3.93 16.68 -7.81
C GLU A 89 -3.81 16.80 -9.34
N GLY A 90 -4.64 16.10 -10.11
CA GLY A 90 -4.56 16.04 -11.56
C GLY A 90 -3.30 15.31 -12.05
N LEU A 91 -2.74 14.41 -11.25
CA LEU A 91 -1.56 13.63 -11.64
C LEU A 91 -1.95 12.43 -12.52
N PRO A 92 -1.21 12.15 -13.60
CA PRO A 92 -1.30 10.86 -14.28
C PRO A 92 -0.96 9.72 -13.31
N LEU A 93 -1.73 8.64 -13.37
CA LEU A 93 -1.56 7.47 -12.52
C LEU A 93 -0.77 6.36 -13.22
N VAL A 94 0.27 5.85 -12.56
CA VAL A 94 1.05 4.68 -12.97
C VAL A 94 0.84 3.55 -11.97
N VAL A 95 0.31 2.41 -12.43
CA VAL A 95 0.10 1.22 -11.60
C VAL A 95 1.06 0.11 -12.02
N LEU A 96 2.00 -0.24 -11.15
CA LEU A 96 2.90 -1.38 -11.31
C LEU A 96 2.21 -2.64 -10.76
N ALA A 97 1.21 -3.10 -11.51
CA ALA A 97 0.30 -4.15 -11.07
C ALA A 97 1.02 -5.50 -10.90
N ASN A 98 0.83 -6.12 -9.73
CA ASN A 98 1.35 -7.45 -9.43
C ASN A 98 0.52 -8.15 -8.34
N TRP A 99 -0.81 -8.01 -8.39
CA TRP A 99 -1.72 -8.67 -7.44
C TRP A 99 -2.18 -10.03 -7.95
N ARG A 100 -2.32 -10.99 -7.02
CA ARG A 100 -2.99 -12.28 -7.22
C ARG A 100 -4.50 -12.18 -7.00
N GLY A 101 -4.95 -11.19 -6.23
CA GLY A 101 -6.35 -10.93 -5.92
C GLY A 101 -6.54 -10.27 -4.55
N PHE A 102 -7.78 -10.26 -4.09
CA PHE A 102 -8.17 -9.82 -2.74
C PHE A 102 -8.06 -10.97 -1.74
N SER A 103 -7.82 -10.65 -0.48
CA SER A 103 -7.87 -11.63 0.60
C SER A 103 -9.31 -12.15 0.77
N GLY A 104 -9.45 -13.48 0.72
CA GLY A 104 -10.73 -14.17 0.92
C GLY A 104 -10.92 -14.78 2.31
N GLY A 105 -10.05 -14.43 3.28
CA GLY A 105 -10.16 -14.94 4.65
C GLY A 105 -11.43 -14.43 5.34
N GLN A 106 -12.05 -15.25 6.20
CA GLN A 106 -13.29 -14.88 6.91
C GLN A 106 -13.15 -13.55 7.67
N ARG A 107 -11.99 -13.33 8.30
CA ARG A 107 -11.67 -12.07 8.99
C ARG A 107 -11.60 -10.89 8.03
N ASP A 108 -10.91 -11.01 6.91
CA ASP A 108 -10.77 -9.90 5.94
C ASP A 108 -12.09 -9.57 5.25
N LEU A 109 -12.94 -10.58 5.01
CA LEU A 109 -14.31 -10.39 4.54
C LEU A 109 -15.17 -9.64 5.57
N PHE A 110 -15.03 -9.99 6.85
CA PHE A 110 -15.72 -9.30 7.95
C PHE A 110 -15.20 -7.86 8.14
N ASP A 111 -13.90 -7.65 8.02
CA ASP A 111 -13.21 -6.36 8.13
C ASP A 111 -13.45 -5.46 6.90
N GLY A 112 -14.21 -5.93 5.90
CA GLY A 112 -14.76 -5.11 4.85
C GLY A 112 -13.91 -4.99 3.58
N VAL A 113 -13.11 -6.01 3.23
CA VAL A 113 -12.29 -6.01 2.01
C VAL A 113 -13.08 -5.76 0.72
N LEU A 114 -14.35 -6.21 0.67
CA LEU A 114 -15.21 -6.05 -0.51
C LEU A 114 -15.76 -4.63 -0.66
N GLN A 115 -15.84 -3.88 0.44
CA GLN A 115 -16.28 -2.47 0.43
C GLN A 115 -15.10 -1.55 0.12
N ALA A 116 -13.90 -1.96 0.49
CA ALA A 116 -12.67 -1.21 0.26
C ALA A 116 -12.08 -1.41 -1.16
N GLY A 117 -12.42 -2.51 -1.83
CA GLY A 117 -12.03 -2.82 -3.21
C GLY A 117 -12.99 -2.27 -4.24
#